data_AF-A0A150KKH0-F1
#
_entry.id   AF-A0A150KKH0-F1
#
_cell.length_a   1.000
_cell.length_b   1.000
_cell.length_c   1.000
_cell.angle_alpha   90.00
_cell.angle_beta   90.00
_cell.angle_gamma   90.00
#
_symmetry.space_group_name_H-M   'P 1'
#
loop_
_entity.id
_entity.type
_entity.pdbx_description
1 polymer ?
#
loop_
_entity_poly.entity_id
_entity_poly.type
_entity_poly.pdbx_seq_one_letter_code
_entity_poly.pdbx_strand_id
1 'polypeptide(L)' 'MKSLWKDMKYNEDLDCWVVFWGDNTGYKVRCGDWFELHLGDGRKLSCRIELGREWYIIVGRNDTKFYLKPNETYQVDI' A
#
# COMPACT_ATOMS: atom_id res chain seq x y z
N MET A 1 -7.74 21.62 0.32
CA MET A 1 -8.08 20.35 -0.36
C MET A 1 -7.63 19.22 0.53
N LYS A 2 -8.52 18.29 0.92
CA LYS A 2 -8.08 17.07 1.59
C LYS A 2 -7.20 16.29 0.61
N SER A 3 -5.99 15.93 1.02
CA SER A 3 -5.15 15.02 0.24
C SER A 3 -5.94 13.75 -0.06
N LEU A 4 -6.06 13.40 -1.35
CA LEU A 4 -6.63 12.13 -1.80
C LEU A 4 -5.79 10.96 -1.26
N TRP A 5 -4.50 11.20 -1.12
CA TRP A 5 -3.52 10.22 -0.67
C TRP A 5 -3.66 9.92 0.81
N LYS A 6 -3.55 8.63 1.12
CA LYS A 6 -3.61 8.07 2.46
C LYS A 6 -2.29 7.40 2.78
N ASP A 7 -1.84 7.56 4.01
CA ASP A 7 -0.68 6.83 4.48
C ASP A 7 -1.06 5.35 4.63
N MET A 8 -0.24 4.48 4.07
CA MET A 8 -0.25 3.05 4.29
C MET A 8 1.00 2.68 5.10
N LYS A 9 0.81 2.12 6.29
CA LYS A 9 1.89 1.71 7.19
C LYS A 9 1.70 0.26 7.60
N TYR A 10 2.81 -0.42 7.84
CA TYR A 10 2.76 -1.75 8.40
C TYR A 10 2.41 -1.66 9.89
N ASN A 11 1.51 -2.51 10.34
CA ASN A 11 1.11 -2.64 11.73
C ASN A 11 1.62 -3.97 12.27
N GLU A 12 2.57 -3.92 13.21
CA GLU A 12 3.23 -5.11 13.78
C GLU A 12 2.27 -5.98 14.60
N ASP A 13 1.34 -5.38 15.34
CA ASP A 13 0.36 -6.12 16.15
C ASP A 13 -0.62 -6.93 15.30
N LEU A 14 -0.94 -6.42 14.11
CA LEU A 14 -1.88 -7.02 13.17
C LEU A 14 -1.20 -7.83 12.05
N ASP A 15 0.12 -7.75 11.95
CA ASP A 15 0.93 -8.34 10.87
C ASP A 15 0.39 -8.02 9.46
N CYS A 16 -0.04 -6.77 9.25
CA CYS A 16 -0.58 -6.34 7.96
C CYS A 16 -0.36 -4.87 7.66
N TRP A 17 -0.55 -4.51 6.39
CA TRP A 17 -0.59 -3.11 5.96
C TRP A 17 -1.96 -2.48 6.27
N VAL A 18 -1.94 -1.25 6.77
CA VAL A 18 -3.14 -0.49 7.13
C VAL A 18 -3.09 0.87 6.44
N VAL A 19 -4.17 1.20 5.71
CA VAL A 19 -4.38 2.53 5.11
C VAL A 19 -5.15 3.40 6.10
N PHE A 20 -4.60 4.56 6.46
CA PHE A 20 -5.18 5.46 7.47
C PHE A 20 -5.97 6.60 6.82
N TRP A 21 -7.25 6.74 7.18
CA TRP A 21 -8.14 7.76 6.60
C TRP A 21 -8.21 9.08 7.40
N GLY A 22 -7.45 9.16 8.49
CA GLY A 22 -7.31 10.36 9.32
C GLY A 22 -8.28 10.44 10.51
N ASP A 23 -9.13 9.45 10.71
CA ASP A 23 -10.14 9.39 11.78
C ASP A 23 -9.90 8.22 12.77
N ASN A 24 -8.63 7.82 12.94
CA ASN A 24 -8.23 6.62 13.71
C ASN A 24 -8.83 5.30 13.21
N THR A 25 -9.61 5.31 12.12
CA THR A 25 -10.01 4.11 11.42
C THR A 25 -9.00 3.80 10.32
N GLY A 26 -8.68 2.51 10.20
CA GLY A 26 -7.69 2.02 9.25
C GLY A 26 -8.26 0.86 8.44
N TYR A 27 -8.09 0.91 7.13
CA TYR A 27 -8.43 -0.21 6.26
C TYR A 27 -7.29 -1.22 6.26
N LYS A 28 -7.57 -2.45 6.71
CA LYS A 28 -6.60 -3.56 6.70
C LYS A 28 -6.53 -4.13 5.30
N VAL A 29 -5.38 -3.93 4.66
CA VAL A 29 -5.11 -4.40 3.31
C VAL A 29 -4.97 -5.93 3.31
N ARG A 30 -5.58 -6.58 2.32
CA ARG A 30 -5.63 -8.03 2.12
C ARG A 30 -4.96 -8.42 0.81
N CYS A 31 -4.53 -9.68 0.73
CA CYS A 31 -4.05 -10.25 -0.53
C CYS A 31 -5.14 -10.12 -1.60
N GLY A 32 -4.76 -9.65 -2.78
CA GLY A 32 -5.67 -9.40 -3.89
C GLY A 32 -6.21 -7.97 -3.95
N ASP A 33 -6.04 -7.15 -2.91
CA ASP A 33 -6.45 -5.75 -2.95
C ASP A 33 -5.62 -4.96 -3.96
N TRP A 34 -6.30 -4.05 -4.66
CA TRP A 34 -5.71 -3.14 -5.63
C TRP A 34 -5.72 -1.71 -5.11
N PHE A 35 -4.65 -0.96 -5.36
CA PHE A 35 -4.56 0.46 -5.06
C PHE A 35 -3.55 1.17 -5.98
N GLU A 36 -3.62 2.49 -6.04
CA GLU A 36 -2.62 3.32 -6.72
C GLU A 36 -1.54 3.76 -5.74
N LEU A 37 -0.29 3.36 -5.97
CA LEU A 37 0.87 3.83 -5.21
C LEU A 37 1.40 5.14 -5.79
N HIS A 38 1.54 6.17 -4.96
CA HIS A 38 2.12 7.45 -5.37
C HIS A 38 3.66 7.42 -5.29
N LEU A 39 4.33 7.87 -6.36
CA LEU A 39 5.80 7.85 -6.45
C LEU A 39 6.48 9.16 -6.00
N GLY A 40 5.71 10.14 -5.53
CA GLY A 40 6.24 11.41 -5.03
C GLY A 40 6.50 12.48 -6.10
N ASP A 41 6.51 12.11 -7.38
CA ASP A 41 6.73 13.02 -8.52
C ASP A 41 5.47 13.24 -9.38
N GLY A 42 4.29 12.94 -8.82
CA GLY A 42 3.01 13.00 -9.50
C GLY A 42 2.66 11.76 -10.30
N ARG A 43 3.59 10.81 -10.49
CA ARG A 43 3.28 9.51 -11.11
C ARG A 43 2.63 8.57 -10.10
N LYS A 44 1.82 7.66 -10.63
CA LYS A 44 1.14 6.60 -9.88
C LYS A 44 1.47 5.23 -10.47
N LEU A 45 1.43 4.20 -9.65
CA LEU A 45 1.48 2.80 -10.06
C LEU A 45 0.25 2.05 -9.57
N SER A 46 -0.57 1.57 -10.49
CA SER A 46 -1.61 0.60 -10.19
C SER A 46 -0.98 -0.71 -9.77
N CYS A 47 -1.31 -1.18 -8.58
CA CYS A 47 -0.67 -2.34 -8.00
C CYS A 47 -1.63 -3.21 -7.19
N ARG A 48 -1.34 -4.51 -7.20
CA ARG A 48 -2.01 -5.50 -6.35
C ARG A 48 -1.06 -5.94 -5.27
N ILE A 49 -1.52 -6.02 -4.04
CA ILE A 49 -0.72 -6.52 -2.93
C ILE A 49 -0.96 -8.02 -2.70
N GLU A 50 0.10 -8.72 -2.34
CA GLU A 50 0.10 -10.14 -2.03
C GLU A 50 1.07 -10.41 -0.87
N LEU A 51 0.95 -11.58 -0.26
CA LEU A 51 1.83 -12.05 0.79
C LEU A 51 2.56 -13.33 0.35
N GLY A 52 3.89 -13.27 0.37
CA GLY A 52 4.77 -14.43 0.19
C GLY A 52 5.54 -14.69 1.49
N ARG A 53 6.87 -14.66 1.43
CA ARG A 53 7.71 -14.61 2.64
C ARG A 53 7.62 -13.26 3.35
N GLU A 54 7.47 -12.19 2.57
CA GLU A 54 7.25 -10.82 3.00
C GLU A 54 6.12 -10.23 2.14
N TRP A 55 5.50 -9.15 2.60
CA TRP A 55 4.49 -8.42 1.82
C TRP A 55 5.13 -7.80 0.57
N TYR A 56 4.47 -7.95 -0.57
CA TYR A 56 4.94 -7.38 -1.84
C TYR A 56 3.77 -6.87 -2.70
N ILE A 57 4.09 -5.94 -3.59
CA ILE A 57 3.16 -5.48 -4.63
C ILE A 57 3.56 -6.04 -5.99
N ILE A 58 2.55 -6.28 -6.82
CA ILE A 58 2.66 -6.69 -8.22
C ILE A 58 2.26 -5.49 -9.08
N VAL A 59 3.09 -5.14 -10.05
CA VAL A 59 2.85 -3.98 -10.95
C VAL A 59 3.08 -4.31 -12.42
N GLY A 60 2.36 -3.61 -13.28
CA GLY A 60 2.53 -3.66 -14.73
C GLY A 60 2.11 -4.99 -15.37
N ARG A 61 2.31 -5.11 -16.68
CA ARG A 61 1.87 -6.28 -17.47
C ARG A 61 2.73 -7.55 -17.27
N ASN A 62 3.91 -7.39 -16.70
CA ASN A 62 4.87 -8.49 -16.50
C ASN A 62 4.84 -9.03 -15.06
N ASP A 63 3.84 -8.63 -14.26
CA ASP A 63 3.71 -9.00 -12.85
C ASP A 63 5.00 -8.76 -12.03
N THR A 64 5.65 -7.62 -12.27
CA THR A 64 6.90 -7.26 -11.58
C THR A 64 6.63 -7.09 -10.09
N LYS A 65 7.46 -7.72 -9.25
CA LYS A 65 7.27 -7.76 -7.80
C LYS A 65 8.21 -6.80 -7.08
N PHE A 66 7.67 -6.01 -6.16
CA PHE A 66 8.42 -5.15 -5.26
C PHE A 66 8.04 -5.46 -3.82
N TYR A 67 9.03 -5.83 -3.00
CA TYR A 67 8.82 -6.06 -1.58
C TYR A 67 8.66 -4.75 -0.82
N LEU A 68 7.61 -4.68 0.00
CA LEU A 68 7.37 -3.53 0.86
C LEU A 68 8.28 -3.62 2.09
N LYS A 69 8.64 -2.45 2.63
CA LYS A 69 9.53 -2.35 3.79
C LYS A 69 8.74 -1.91 5.02
N PRO A 70 8.61 -2.75 6.07
CA PRO A 70 7.77 -2.46 7.24
C PRO A 70 8.06 -1.13 7.94
N ASN A 71 9.29 -0.63 7.85
CA ASN A 71 9.73 0.63 8.45
C ASN A 71 9.45 1.87 7.57
N GLU A 72 8.85 1.70 6.40
CA GLU A 72 8.54 2.77 5.46
C GLU A 72 7.05 3.14 5.48
N THR A 73 6.74 4.37 5.07
CA THR A 73 5.37 4.82 4.82
C THR A 73 5.16 5.00 3.33
N TYR A 74 4.10 4.38 2.80
CA TYR A 74 3.69 4.52 1.41
C TYR A 74 2.45 5.39 1.32
N GLN A 75 2.31 6.18 0.26
CA GLN A 75 1.11 6.97 0.00
C GLN A 75 0.28 6.30 -1.08
N VAL A 76 -0.98 6.00 -0.78
CA VAL A 76 -1.87 5.23 -1.66
C VAL A 76 -3.23 5.89 -1.83
N ASP A 77 -3.94 5.43 -2.87
CA ASP A 77 -5.35 5.73 -3.14
C ASP A 77 -6.08 4.38 -3.35
N ILE A 78 -7.14 4.13 -2.58
CA ILE A 78 -7.87 2.84 -2.51
C ILE A 78 -9.36 3.04 -2.80
#